data_AF-A0A354Y702-F1
#
_entry.id   AF-A0A354Y702-F1
#
_cell.length_a   1.000
_cell.length_b   1.000
_cell.length_c   1.000
_cell.angle_alpha   90.00
_cell.angle_beta   90.00
_cell.angle_gamma   90.00
#
_symmetry.space_group_name_H-M   'P 1'
#
loop_
_entity.id
_entity.type
_entity.pdbx_description
1 polymer ?
#
loop_
_entity_poly.entity_id
_entity_poly.type
_entity_poly.pdbx_seq_one_letter_code
_entity_poly.pdbx_strand_id
1 'polypeptide(L)'
;MTALNLSISPLRPLSTRFRTFVRTTRTLLLALSAGVATSSTVLAQAHAAGSAQNAAAGAASAAPFVERALQKGRRVLLVELYDTTLYVFNDAHEVAGPVLNVLRSLGFEPVLPEGVTVPQSGSLPLSLDKLRNTETQHVFFMNFSRDEAFVARTGRELATIAEGAFYRMDGTVSEAFSARWNEENLLPRVSGAIEQGTQ
;
A
#
# COMPACT_ATOMS: atom_id res chain seq x y z
N MET A 1 3.59 22.20 -59.04
CA MET A 1 5.01 22.26 -58.66
C MET A 1 5.06 22.46 -57.16
N THR A 2 5.64 21.60 -56.32
CA THR A 2 6.33 20.32 -56.57
C THR A 2 6.19 19.46 -55.31
N ALA A 3 5.87 18.18 -55.44
CA ALA A 3 5.81 17.26 -54.29
C ALA A 3 7.20 16.65 -54.02
N LEU A 4 7.56 16.46 -52.75
CA LEU A 4 8.66 15.58 -52.37
C LEU A 4 8.14 14.48 -51.46
N ASN A 5 8.39 13.25 -51.90
CA ASN A 5 7.86 12.01 -51.37
C ASN A 5 9.05 11.21 -50.81
N LEU A 6 9.09 11.01 -49.49
CA LEU A 6 10.14 10.23 -48.84
C LEU A 6 9.57 8.91 -48.32
N SER A 7 9.54 7.93 -49.22
CA SER A 7 9.26 6.53 -48.91
C SER A 7 10.50 5.89 -48.28
N ILE A 8 10.37 5.38 -47.05
CA ILE A 8 11.40 4.57 -46.38
C ILE A 8 10.88 3.14 -46.27
N SER A 9 11.55 2.21 -46.96
CA SER A 9 11.16 0.81 -47.03
C SER A 9 11.47 0.03 -45.73
N PRO A 10 10.65 -0.98 -45.37
CA PRO A 10 10.88 -1.80 -44.19
C PRO A 10 11.95 -2.88 -44.42
N LEU A 11 12.86 -3.04 -43.45
CA LEU A 11 13.77 -4.19 -43.38
C LEU A 11 13.03 -5.41 -42.82
N ARG A 12 13.10 -6.56 -43.54
CA ARG A 12 12.59 -7.86 -43.08
C ARG A 12 13.74 -8.72 -42.46
N PRO A 13 13.57 -10.02 -42.10
CA PRO A 13 13.99 -10.45 -40.76
C PRO A 13 15.22 -11.38 -40.77
N LEU A 14 15.97 -11.39 -39.67
CA LEU A 14 17.02 -12.39 -39.45
C LEU A 14 16.44 -13.63 -38.75
N SER A 15 16.05 -14.63 -39.54
CA SER A 15 15.77 -15.98 -39.06
C SER A 15 16.94 -16.91 -39.38
N THR A 16 17.70 -17.34 -38.36
CA THR A 16 18.62 -18.49 -38.51
C THR A 16 18.51 -19.39 -37.29
N ARG A 17 18.00 -20.60 -37.51
CA ARG A 17 17.93 -21.69 -36.52
C ARG A 17 19.32 -22.29 -36.30
N PHE A 18 19.73 -22.59 -35.07
CA PHE A 18 20.73 -23.63 -34.83
C PHE A 18 20.44 -24.52 -33.59
N ARG A 19 19.99 -25.73 -33.90
CA ARG A 19 20.27 -27.05 -33.28
C ARG A 19 20.03 -27.29 -31.79
N THR A 20 19.05 -28.17 -31.56
CA THR A 20 18.90 -29.08 -30.41
C THR A 20 20.09 -30.05 -30.25
N PHE A 21 20.63 -30.17 -29.03
CA PHE A 21 21.42 -31.30 -28.46
C PHE A 21 21.80 -30.91 -27.01
N VAL A 22 21.95 -31.77 -25.99
CA VAL A 22 21.78 -33.24 -25.85
C VAL A 22 20.85 -33.51 -24.62
N ARG A 23 20.68 -34.78 -24.20
CA ARG A 23 19.95 -35.27 -23.02
C ARG A 23 20.95 -35.83 -21.98
N THR A 24 20.48 -36.13 -20.75
CA THR A 24 21.18 -36.90 -19.68
C THR A 24 22.44 -36.22 -19.07
N THR A 25 22.78 -36.37 -17.78
CA THR A 25 22.50 -37.48 -16.83
C THR A 25 22.31 -36.98 -15.39
N ARG A 26 21.60 -37.73 -14.54
CA ARG A 26 21.59 -37.56 -13.07
C ARG A 26 23.00 -37.74 -12.50
N THR A 27 23.41 -36.88 -11.57
CA THR A 27 24.32 -37.27 -10.47
C THR A 27 23.81 -36.67 -9.17
N LEU A 28 23.58 -37.54 -8.19
CA LEU A 28 23.23 -37.17 -6.82
C LEU A 28 24.52 -36.76 -6.09
N LEU A 29 24.52 -35.63 -5.38
CA LEU A 29 25.63 -35.28 -4.49
C LEU A 29 25.07 -34.77 -3.15
N LEU A 30 24.94 -35.70 -2.20
CA LEU A 30 24.84 -35.34 -0.79
C LEU A 30 26.20 -34.77 -0.38
N ALA A 31 26.30 -33.45 -0.34
CA ALA A 31 27.39 -32.79 0.35
C ALA A 31 27.00 -32.64 1.84
N LEU A 32 27.48 -33.54 2.69
CA LEU A 32 27.52 -33.29 4.14
C LEU A 32 28.55 -32.20 4.42
N SER A 33 28.14 -30.93 4.37
CA SER A 33 28.92 -29.83 4.92
C SER A 33 28.65 -29.72 6.41
N ALA A 34 29.34 -30.53 7.21
CA ALA A 34 29.50 -30.29 8.64
C ALA A 34 30.44 -29.09 8.83
N GLY A 35 29.85 -27.88 8.83
CA GLY A 35 30.54 -26.62 9.06
C GLY A 35 29.78 -25.81 10.11
N VAL A 36 30.50 -25.23 11.08
CA VAL A 36 29.92 -24.57 12.26
C VAL A 36 29.10 -23.34 11.85
N ALA A 37 27.77 -23.48 11.88
CA ALA A 37 26.81 -22.42 11.60
C ALA A 37 26.03 -22.03 12.87
N THR A 38 26.73 -21.49 13.87
CA THR A 38 26.13 -21.07 15.15
C THR A 38 25.90 -19.56 15.21
N SER A 39 24.63 -19.17 14.99
CA SER A 39 23.83 -18.29 15.87
C SER A 39 22.97 -17.23 15.16
N SER A 40 23.32 -16.79 13.95
CA SER A 40 22.64 -15.61 13.34
C SER A 40 21.25 -15.90 12.73
N THR A 41 21.02 -17.10 12.20
CA THR A 41 19.78 -17.41 11.44
C THR A 41 18.58 -17.75 12.33
N VAL A 42 18.81 -18.35 13.51
CA VAL A 42 17.74 -18.75 14.43
C VAL A 42 17.05 -17.52 15.04
N LEU A 43 17.82 -16.45 15.32
CA LEU A 43 17.27 -15.22 15.89
C LEU A 43 16.32 -14.49 14.92
N ALA A 44 16.66 -14.46 13.63
CA ALA A 44 15.81 -13.88 12.59
C ALA A 44 14.48 -14.63 12.44
N GLN A 45 14.52 -15.96 12.50
CA GLN A 45 13.34 -16.81 12.37
C GLN A 45 12.43 -16.74 13.62
N ALA A 46 13.01 -16.63 14.82
CA ALA A 46 12.26 -16.41 16.06
C ALA A 46 11.59 -15.03 16.09
N HIS A 47 12.28 -13.97 15.64
CA HIS A 47 11.68 -12.64 15.52
C HIS A 47 10.54 -12.61 14.50
N ALA A 48 10.72 -13.23 13.33
CA ALA A 48 9.70 -13.30 12.28
C ALA A 48 8.44 -14.07 12.73
N ALA A 49 8.63 -15.21 13.41
CA ALA A 49 7.52 -15.99 13.95
C ALA A 49 6.77 -15.25 15.07
N GLY A 50 7.49 -14.55 15.95
CA GLY A 50 6.89 -13.71 17.00
C GLY A 50 6.13 -12.51 16.46
N SER A 51 6.65 -11.83 15.42
CA SER A 51 5.92 -10.76 14.74
C SER A 51 4.68 -11.27 14.00
N ALA A 52 4.76 -12.43 13.34
CA ALA A 52 3.62 -13.03 12.64
C ALA A 52 2.50 -13.45 13.60
N GLN A 53 2.83 -14.05 14.76
CA GLN A 53 1.84 -14.41 15.77
C GLN A 53 1.17 -13.18 16.41
N ASN A 54 1.93 -12.13 16.72
CA ASN A 54 1.36 -10.89 17.26
C ASN A 54 0.53 -10.12 16.22
N ALA A 55 0.94 -10.11 14.95
CA ALA A 55 0.17 -9.53 13.85
C ALA A 55 -1.17 -10.26 13.65
N ALA A 56 -1.15 -11.61 13.63
CA ALA A 56 -2.35 -12.43 13.49
C ALA A 56 -3.31 -12.25 14.69
N ALA A 57 -2.80 -12.18 15.91
CA ALA A 57 -3.61 -11.94 17.11
C ALA A 57 -4.27 -10.54 17.11
N GLY A 58 -3.53 -9.50 16.72
CA GLY A 58 -4.07 -8.14 16.58
C GLY A 58 -5.14 -8.04 15.50
N ALA A 59 -4.89 -8.62 14.32
CA ALA A 59 -5.87 -8.64 13.23
C ALA A 59 -7.16 -9.41 13.61
N ALA A 60 -7.04 -10.51 14.35
CA ALA A 60 -8.20 -11.26 14.85
C ALA A 60 -9.03 -10.48 15.90
N SER A 61 -8.38 -9.69 16.77
CA SER A 61 -9.06 -8.82 17.74
C SER A 61 -9.85 -7.69 17.06
N ALA A 62 -9.31 -7.12 15.99
CA ALA A 62 -9.90 -6.00 15.27
C ALA A 62 -11.07 -6.37 14.34
N ALA A 63 -11.23 -7.65 13.98
CA ALA A 63 -12.29 -8.13 13.08
C ALA A 63 -13.72 -7.62 13.43
N PRO A 64 -14.24 -7.72 14.67
CA PRO A 64 -15.56 -7.19 15.02
C PRO A 64 -15.67 -5.66 14.97
N PHE A 65 -14.56 -4.91 14.90
CA PHE A 65 -14.56 -3.46 14.67
C PHE A 65 -14.60 -3.15 13.17
N VAL A 66 -13.85 -3.90 12.36
CA VAL A 66 -13.92 -3.81 10.89
C VAL A 66 -15.33 -4.14 10.39
N GLU A 67 -15.96 -5.21 10.89
CA GLU A 67 -17.35 -5.54 10.55
C GLU A 67 -18.34 -4.40 10.90
N ARG A 68 -18.18 -3.78 12.07
CA ARG A 68 -18.99 -2.60 12.48
C ARG A 68 -18.72 -1.37 11.61
N ALA A 69 -17.49 -1.17 11.15
CA ALA A 69 -17.16 -0.11 10.20
C ALA A 69 -17.88 -0.35 8.86
N LEU A 70 -17.79 -1.56 8.30
CA LEU A 70 -18.43 -1.92 7.03
C LEU A 70 -19.96 -1.81 7.05
N GLN A 71 -20.60 -1.95 8.22
CA GLN A 71 -22.05 -1.71 8.38
C GLN A 71 -22.45 -0.25 8.14
N LYS A 72 -21.53 0.73 8.29
CA LYS A 72 -21.77 2.14 7.93
C LYS A 72 -21.65 2.39 6.42
N GLY A 73 -21.13 1.43 5.65
CA GLY A 73 -20.83 1.55 4.23
C GLY A 73 -19.39 1.10 3.92
N ARG A 74 -19.02 1.11 2.64
CA ARG A 74 -17.71 0.59 2.17
C ARG A 74 -16.79 1.64 1.61
N ARG A 75 -17.31 2.77 1.14
CA ARG A 75 -16.50 3.77 0.42
C ARG A 75 -15.56 4.44 1.42
N VAL A 76 -14.25 4.36 1.15
CA VAL A 76 -13.19 4.93 1.99
C VAL A 76 -12.32 5.88 1.18
N LEU A 77 -12.09 7.08 1.72
CA LEU A 77 -11.12 8.02 1.18
C LEU A 77 -9.79 7.86 1.93
N LEU A 78 -8.74 7.43 1.23
CA LEU A 78 -7.38 7.42 1.77
C LEU A 78 -6.74 8.79 1.56
N VAL A 79 -6.32 9.44 2.65
CA VAL A 79 -5.63 10.73 2.64
C VAL A 79 -4.31 10.59 3.40
N GLU A 80 -3.25 11.14 2.86
CA GLU A 80 -1.97 11.31 3.57
C GLU A 80 -1.71 12.78 3.85
N LEU A 81 -1.19 13.09 5.04
CA LEU A 81 -0.58 14.38 5.35
C LEU A 81 0.94 14.21 5.45
N TYR A 82 1.66 14.85 4.53
CA TYR A 82 3.11 14.99 4.60
C TYR A 82 3.46 16.49 4.71
N ASP A 83 4.24 16.83 5.74
CA ASP A 83 4.48 18.21 6.17
C ASP A 83 3.14 18.99 6.37
N THR A 84 2.78 19.90 5.47
CA THR A 84 1.50 20.62 5.48
C THR A 84 0.61 20.33 4.27
N THR A 85 1.00 19.36 3.42
CA THR A 85 0.30 19.04 2.17
C THR A 85 -0.49 17.73 2.28
N LEU A 86 -1.74 17.76 1.83
CA LEU A 86 -2.59 16.58 1.74
C LEU A 86 -2.49 15.93 0.36
N TYR A 87 -2.42 14.60 0.33
CA TYR A 87 -2.34 13.80 -0.88
C TYR A 87 -3.44 12.75 -0.94
N VAL A 88 -3.92 12.47 -2.16
CA VAL A 88 -4.71 11.29 -2.50
C VAL A 88 -3.95 10.45 -3.53
N PHE A 89 -4.29 9.15 -3.62
CA PHE A 89 -3.44 8.16 -4.26
C PHE A 89 -4.16 7.21 -5.21
N ASN A 90 -3.37 6.52 -6.03
CA ASN A 90 -3.76 5.28 -6.69
C ASN A 90 -2.75 4.17 -6.34
N ASP A 91 -3.00 2.97 -6.86
CA ASP A 91 -2.27 1.75 -6.49
C ASP A 91 -0.80 1.71 -6.94
N ALA A 92 -0.37 2.62 -7.81
CA ALA A 92 1.01 2.72 -8.26
C ALA A 92 1.94 3.42 -7.25
N HIS A 93 1.41 4.02 -6.17
CA HIS A 93 2.25 4.71 -5.18
C HIS A 93 2.88 3.72 -4.19
N GLU A 94 4.20 3.77 -4.03
CA GLU A 94 4.96 2.81 -3.20
C GLU A 94 4.50 2.76 -1.73
N VAL A 95 4.08 3.92 -1.17
CA VAL A 95 3.61 4.01 0.22
C VAL A 95 2.10 3.71 0.35
N ALA A 96 1.25 4.38 -0.42
CA ALA A 96 -0.20 4.28 -0.27
C ALA A 96 -0.79 3.02 -0.91
N GLY A 97 -0.18 2.48 -1.98
CA GLY A 97 -0.64 1.29 -2.69
C GLY A 97 -0.82 0.06 -1.79
N PRO A 98 0.18 -0.33 -0.97
CA PRO A 98 0.02 -1.37 0.03
C PRO A 98 -1.12 -1.13 1.04
N VAL A 99 -1.36 0.13 1.43
CA VAL A 99 -2.46 0.49 2.35
C VAL A 99 -3.82 0.38 1.65
N LEU A 100 -3.93 0.81 0.38
CA LEU A 100 -5.12 0.63 -0.45
C LEU A 100 -5.46 -0.85 -0.64
N ASN A 101 -4.47 -1.70 -0.85
CA ASN A 101 -4.67 -3.16 -0.97
C ASN A 101 -5.15 -3.80 0.33
N VAL A 102 -4.59 -3.39 1.48
CA VAL A 102 -5.08 -3.81 2.80
C VAL A 102 -6.53 -3.35 3.04
N LEU A 103 -6.87 -2.10 2.72
CA LEU A 103 -8.26 -1.62 2.84
C LEU A 103 -9.23 -2.44 1.97
N ARG A 104 -8.83 -2.81 0.75
CA ARG A 104 -9.61 -3.71 -0.11
C ARG A 104 -9.74 -5.13 0.45
N SER A 105 -8.67 -5.69 1.02
CA SER A 105 -8.71 -7.04 1.60
C SER A 105 -9.60 -7.09 2.86
N LEU A 106 -9.73 -5.96 3.57
CA LEU A 106 -10.69 -5.74 4.65
C LEU A 106 -12.12 -5.43 4.17
N GLY A 107 -12.38 -5.36 2.86
CA GLY A 107 -13.72 -5.19 2.28
C GLY A 107 -14.17 -3.74 2.04
N PHE A 108 -13.28 -2.76 2.21
CA PHE A 108 -13.54 -1.37 1.82
C PHE A 108 -13.31 -1.13 0.33
N GLU A 109 -13.91 -0.06 -0.19
CA GLU A 109 -13.85 0.37 -1.58
C GLU A 109 -13.18 1.75 -1.62
N PRO A 110 -11.88 1.85 -1.97
CA PRO A 110 -11.19 3.13 -2.05
C PRO A 110 -11.80 4.05 -3.13
N VAL A 111 -12.11 5.29 -2.73
CA VAL A 111 -12.69 6.32 -3.61
C VAL A 111 -11.83 7.58 -3.68
N LEU A 112 -12.00 8.33 -4.76
CA LEU A 112 -11.42 9.65 -4.98
C LEU A 112 -12.53 10.71 -5.03
N PRO A 113 -12.22 12.00 -4.81
CA PRO A 113 -13.18 13.08 -5.02
C PRO A 113 -13.68 13.12 -6.48
N GLU A 114 -14.90 13.61 -6.71
CA GLU A 114 -15.49 13.66 -8.05
C GLU A 114 -14.60 14.44 -9.04
N GLY A 115 -14.39 13.87 -10.22
CA GLY A 115 -13.57 14.46 -11.29
C GLY A 115 -12.05 14.46 -11.02
N VAL A 116 -11.58 13.87 -9.92
CA VAL A 116 -10.15 13.71 -9.64
C VAL A 116 -9.60 12.44 -10.29
N THR A 117 -8.54 12.61 -11.09
CA THR A 117 -7.72 11.51 -11.60
C THR A 117 -6.30 11.66 -11.07
N VAL A 118 -5.81 10.66 -10.33
CA VAL A 118 -4.43 10.63 -9.83
C VAL A 118 -3.48 10.24 -10.97
N PRO A 119 -2.37 10.98 -11.20
CA PRO A 119 -1.43 10.70 -12.27
C PRO A 119 -0.68 9.36 -12.08
N GLN A 120 0.05 8.94 -13.12
CA GLN A 120 0.85 7.69 -13.09
C GLN A 120 1.95 7.67 -12.03
N SER A 121 2.35 8.82 -11.47
CA SER A 121 3.24 8.92 -10.31
C SER A 121 2.61 8.46 -8.98
N GLY A 122 1.32 8.13 -8.98
CA GLY A 122 0.64 7.49 -7.86
C GLY A 122 0.06 8.43 -6.80
N SER A 123 0.44 9.72 -6.80
CA SER A 123 -0.06 10.71 -5.84
C SER A 123 -0.48 12.03 -6.51
N LEU A 124 -1.45 12.72 -5.89
CA LEU A 124 -1.91 14.05 -6.28
C LEU A 124 -2.13 14.90 -5.02
N PRO A 125 -1.48 16.08 -4.88
CA PRO A 125 -1.78 17.00 -3.78
C PRO A 125 -3.16 17.66 -3.96
N LEU A 126 -3.93 17.78 -2.89
CA LEU A 126 -5.26 18.39 -2.87
C LEU A 126 -5.46 19.28 -1.62
N SER A 127 -6.37 20.25 -1.73
CA SER A 127 -6.86 21.01 -0.57
C SER A 127 -8.03 20.28 0.12
N LEU A 128 -8.24 20.56 1.41
CA LEU A 128 -9.40 20.03 2.17
C LEU A 128 -10.72 20.28 1.44
N ASP A 129 -10.93 21.46 0.84
CA ASP A 129 -12.16 21.80 0.14
C ASP A 129 -12.43 20.94 -1.11
N LYS A 130 -11.37 20.38 -1.73
CA LYS A 130 -11.53 19.38 -2.79
C LYS A 130 -11.93 18.01 -2.24
N LEU A 131 -11.50 17.67 -1.03
CA LEU A 131 -11.85 16.41 -0.36
C LEU A 131 -13.29 16.43 0.18
N ARG A 132 -13.83 17.59 0.57
CA ARG A 132 -15.19 17.73 1.14
C ARG A 132 -16.31 17.18 0.24
N ASN A 133 -16.12 17.24 -1.07
CA ASN A 133 -17.11 16.75 -2.06
C ASN A 133 -16.92 15.27 -2.41
N THR A 134 -16.13 14.52 -1.63
CA THR A 134 -15.99 13.08 -1.83
C THR A 134 -17.18 12.36 -1.26
N GLU A 135 -17.95 11.68 -2.09
CA GLU A 135 -18.89 10.66 -1.65
C GLU A 135 -18.13 9.48 -1.00
N THR A 136 -17.93 9.55 0.31
CA THR A 136 -17.30 8.52 1.13
C THR A 136 -18.11 8.27 2.39
N GLN A 137 -17.96 7.10 3.01
CA GLN A 137 -18.47 6.84 4.36
C GLN A 137 -17.35 6.85 5.40
N HIS A 138 -16.10 6.67 4.97
CA HIS A 138 -14.93 6.56 5.84
C HIS A 138 -13.82 7.47 5.35
N VAL A 139 -13.00 7.98 6.27
CA VAL A 139 -11.70 8.59 5.92
C VAL A 139 -10.60 7.83 6.66
N PHE A 140 -9.67 7.26 5.89
CA PHE A 140 -8.45 6.69 6.44
C PHE A 140 -7.32 7.70 6.25
N PHE A 141 -6.72 8.14 7.35
CA PHE A 141 -5.77 9.24 7.42
C PHE A 141 -4.39 8.76 7.84
N MET A 142 -3.44 8.79 6.90
CA MET A 142 -2.03 8.54 7.16
C MET A 142 -1.34 9.84 7.54
N ASN A 143 -0.71 9.89 8.72
CA ASN A 143 0.03 11.06 9.16
C ASN A 143 1.55 10.81 9.15
N PHE A 144 2.26 11.62 8.37
CA PHE A 144 3.72 11.72 8.37
C PHE A 144 4.23 13.12 8.75
N SER A 145 3.33 14.04 9.12
CA SER A 145 3.68 15.37 9.61
C SER A 145 4.07 15.37 11.08
N ARG A 146 4.85 16.39 11.45
CA ARG A 146 5.28 16.68 12.83
C ARG A 146 4.65 17.98 13.38
N ASP A 147 3.89 18.72 12.57
CA ASP A 147 3.12 19.87 13.06
C ASP A 147 1.81 19.37 13.68
N GLU A 148 1.86 18.99 14.96
CA GLU A 148 0.68 18.50 15.70
C GLU A 148 -0.50 19.50 15.69
N ALA A 149 -0.23 20.80 15.59
CA ALA A 149 -1.30 21.79 15.49
C ALA A 149 -2.00 21.74 14.12
N PHE A 150 -1.25 21.53 13.04
CA PHE A 150 -1.79 21.29 11.70
C PHE A 150 -2.50 19.94 11.61
N VAL A 151 -1.87 18.86 12.10
CA VAL A 151 -2.46 17.52 12.17
C VAL A 151 -3.80 17.55 12.90
N ALA A 152 -3.87 18.19 14.08
CA ALA A 152 -5.10 18.27 14.86
C ALA A 152 -6.21 19.11 14.19
N ARG A 153 -5.86 20.15 13.42
CA ARG A 153 -6.85 20.89 12.61
C ARG A 153 -7.36 20.03 11.47
N THR A 154 -6.46 19.45 10.68
CA THR A 154 -6.78 18.62 9.52
C THR A 154 -7.60 17.39 9.91
N GLY A 155 -7.25 16.71 11.00
CA GLY A 155 -8.01 15.55 11.49
C GLY A 155 -9.47 15.88 11.83
N ARG A 156 -9.77 17.05 12.41
CA ARG A 156 -11.17 17.48 12.67
C ARG A 156 -11.95 17.75 11.40
N GLU A 157 -11.32 18.39 10.41
CA GLU A 157 -11.94 18.66 9.11
C GLU A 157 -12.22 17.36 8.35
N LEU A 158 -11.26 16.43 8.33
CA LEU A 158 -11.43 15.10 7.72
C LEU A 158 -12.48 14.24 8.45
N ALA A 159 -12.54 14.29 9.78
CA ALA A 159 -13.56 13.61 10.55
C ALA A 159 -14.98 14.14 10.28
N THR A 160 -15.11 15.43 9.92
CA THR A 160 -16.38 16.02 9.48
C THR A 160 -16.83 15.47 8.13
N ILE A 161 -15.89 15.21 7.20
CA ILE A 161 -16.18 14.60 5.88
C ILE A 161 -16.69 13.15 6.03
N ALA A 162 -16.18 12.41 7.02
CA ALA A 162 -16.53 11.01 7.24
C ALA A 162 -17.71 10.80 8.22
N GLU A 163 -18.44 11.86 8.59
CA GLU A 163 -19.48 11.82 9.64
C GLU A 163 -19.02 11.11 10.94
N GLY A 164 -17.74 11.27 11.30
CA GLY A 164 -17.10 10.64 12.47
C GLY A 164 -16.45 9.28 12.23
N ALA A 165 -16.58 8.64 11.07
CA ALA A 165 -15.88 7.39 10.73
C ALA A 165 -14.44 7.66 10.22
N PHE A 166 -13.61 8.16 11.13
CA PHE A 166 -12.25 8.64 10.85
C PHE A 166 -11.20 7.75 11.52
N TYR A 167 -10.26 7.23 10.73
CA TYR A 167 -9.24 6.29 11.17
C TYR A 167 -7.85 6.89 10.96
N ARG A 168 -7.13 7.19 12.04
CA ARG A 168 -5.76 7.76 11.99
C ARG A 168 -4.71 6.65 12.11
N MET A 169 -3.74 6.65 11.20
CA MET A 169 -2.51 5.86 11.31
C MET A 169 -1.31 6.79 11.22
N ASP A 170 -0.60 6.94 12.33
CA ASP A 170 0.69 7.65 12.36
C ASP A 170 1.82 6.76 11.83
N GLY A 171 2.80 7.40 11.19
CA GLY A 171 4.02 6.75 10.71
C GLY A 171 5.16 7.75 10.53
N THR A 172 6.30 7.25 10.05
CA THR A 172 7.42 8.10 9.63
C THR A 172 7.82 7.77 8.20
N VAL A 173 8.41 8.73 7.48
CA VAL A 173 8.98 8.48 6.13
C VAL A 173 9.96 7.29 6.15
N SER A 174 10.75 7.15 7.21
CA SER A 174 11.69 6.02 7.37
C SER A 174 10.98 4.67 7.51
N GLU A 175 9.79 4.63 8.11
CA GLU A 175 8.96 3.42 8.12
C GLU A 175 8.33 3.15 6.76
N ALA A 176 7.81 4.19 6.11
CA ALA A 176 7.10 4.14 4.82
C ALA A 176 7.97 3.59 3.68
N PHE A 177 9.27 3.90 3.68
CA PHE A 177 10.24 3.39 2.71
C PHE A 177 11.03 2.17 3.24
N SER A 178 10.59 1.54 4.33
CA SER A 178 11.23 0.33 4.86
C SER A 178 10.66 -0.95 4.22
N ALA A 179 11.45 -2.02 4.22
CA ALA A 179 10.98 -3.35 3.79
C ALA A 179 9.80 -3.91 4.62
N ARG A 180 9.45 -3.28 5.75
CA ARG A 180 8.28 -3.61 6.58
C ARG A 180 7.01 -2.89 6.13
N TRP A 181 7.09 -1.97 5.17
CA TRP A 181 5.91 -1.30 4.59
C TRP A 181 5.29 -2.16 3.49
N ASN A 182 4.68 -3.27 3.89
CA ASN A 182 4.06 -4.25 3.02
C ASN A 182 2.73 -4.73 3.62
N GLU A 183 1.86 -5.33 2.80
CA GLU A 183 0.48 -5.67 3.17
C GLU A 183 0.39 -6.55 4.43
N GLU A 184 1.28 -7.54 4.58
CA GLU A 184 1.32 -8.44 5.76
C GLU A 184 1.54 -7.67 7.07
N ASN A 185 2.44 -6.69 7.05
CA ASN A 185 2.80 -5.89 8.23
C ASN A 185 1.87 -4.67 8.42
N LEU A 186 1.20 -4.21 7.35
CA LEU A 186 0.24 -3.11 7.38
C LEU A 186 -1.15 -3.57 7.82
N LEU A 187 -1.57 -4.79 7.50
CA LEU A 187 -2.86 -5.36 7.92
C LEU A 187 -3.17 -5.15 9.42
N PRO A 188 -2.30 -5.53 10.39
CA PRO A 188 -2.58 -5.27 11.80
C PRO A 188 -2.59 -3.78 12.16
N ARG A 189 -1.80 -2.92 11.48
CA ARG A 189 -1.80 -1.46 11.72
C ARG A 189 -3.10 -0.80 11.25
N VAL A 190 -3.56 -1.15 10.05
CA VAL A 190 -4.80 -0.64 9.45
C VAL A 190 -6.01 -1.10 10.25
N SER A 191 -6.09 -2.39 10.58
CA SER A 191 -7.18 -2.93 11.41
C SER A 191 -7.17 -2.33 12.82
N GLY A 192 -6.00 -2.11 13.43
CA GLY A 192 -5.88 -1.44 14.73
C GLY A 192 -6.30 0.04 14.70
N ALA A 193 -6.02 0.77 13.60
CA ALA A 193 -6.51 2.14 13.41
C ALA A 193 -8.05 2.19 13.25
N ILE A 194 -8.63 1.18 12.58
CA ILE A 194 -10.10 1.03 12.47
C ILE A 194 -10.73 0.70 13.82
N GLU A 195 -10.12 -0.20 14.59
CA GLU A 195 -10.53 -0.52 15.97
C GLU A 195 -10.54 0.72 16.86
N GLN A 196 -9.45 1.49 16.89
CA GLN A 196 -9.34 2.71 17.70
C GLN A 196 -10.34 3.79 17.30
N GLY A 197 -10.61 4.00 15.99
CA GLY A 197 -11.62 4.95 15.52
C GLY A 197 -13.07 4.45 15.58
N THR A 198 -13.31 3.24 16.11
CA THR A 198 -14.64 2.62 16.25
C THR A 198 -14.99 2.35 17.73
N GLN A 199 -14.15 2.81 18.67
CA GLN A 199 -14.39 2.83 20.12
C GLN A 199 -15.08 4.13 20.56
#